data_AF-A0A0C1VT31-F1
#
_entry.id   AF-A0A0C1VT31-F1
#
_cell.length_a   1.000
_cell.length_b   1.000
_cell.length_c   1.000
_cell.angle_alpha   90.00
_cell.angle_beta   90.00
_cell.angle_gamma   90.00
#
_symmetry.space_group_name_H-M   'P 1'
#
loop_
_entity.id
_entity.type
_entity.pdbx_description
1 polymer ?
#
loop_
_entity_poly.entity_id
_entity_poly.type
_entity_poly.pdbx_seq_one_letter_code
_entity_poly.pdbx_strand_id
1 'polypeptide(L)' 'MRLSITAFGKSHKALVITGPKEKVNQAAEKIDGQRHHYKMDYSDFTIHENGHAEAEFVVHRSHHKKAANFIRDLIR' A
#
# COMPACT_ATOMS: atom_id res chain seq x y z
N MET A 1 10.64 -5.69 1.60
CA MET A 1 9.30 -5.44 2.21
C MET A 1 8.30 -6.42 1.59
N ARG A 2 7.11 -6.59 2.17
CA ARG A 2 6.06 -7.48 1.62
C ARG A 2 4.84 -6.66 1.21
N LEU A 3 4.25 -7.00 0.06
CA LEU A 3 2.93 -6.52 -0.34
C LEU A 3 1.90 -7.64 -0.19
N SER A 4 0.78 -7.34 0.46
CA SER A 4 -0.40 -8.19 0.56
C SER A 4 -1.59 -7.50 -0.13
N ILE A 5 -2.49 -8.28 -0.71
CA ILE A 5 -3.72 -7.78 -1.36
C ILE A 5 -4.90 -8.45 -0.69
N THR A 6 -5.75 -7.68 -0.02
CA THR A 6 -6.91 -8.18 0.73
C THR A 6 -8.21 -7.64 0.12
N ALA A 7 -9.33 -8.31 0.42
CA ALA A 7 -10.64 -7.80 0.02
C ALA A 7 -11.00 -6.56 0.86
N PHE A 8 -11.49 -5.50 0.21
CA PHE A 8 -11.93 -4.28 0.89
C PHE A 8 -13.30 -3.87 0.35
N GLY A 9 -14.35 -4.24 1.09
CA GLY A 9 -15.73 -4.06 0.65
C GLY A 9 -16.05 -4.76 -0.68
N LYS A 10 -17.19 -4.39 -1.29
CA LYS A 10 -17.60 -4.98 -2.57
C LYS A 10 -16.68 -4.51 -3.69
N SER A 11 -16.44 -3.21 -3.85
CA SER A 11 -15.83 -2.62 -5.06
C SER A 11 -14.33 -2.38 -5.02
N HIS A 12 -13.67 -2.56 -3.88
CA HIS A 12 -12.26 -2.20 -3.70
C HIS A 12 -11.40 -3.39 -3.25
N LYS A 13 -10.10 -3.16 -3.23
CA LYS A 13 -9.07 -4.00 -2.63
C LYS A 13 -8.23 -3.12 -1.72
N ALA A 14 -7.72 -3.70 -0.65
CA ALA A 14 -6.67 -3.08 0.14
C ALA A 14 -5.31 -3.65 -0.30
N LEU A 15 -4.37 -2.76 -0.54
CA LEU A 15 -2.96 -3.03 -0.82
C LEU A 15 -2.19 -2.67 0.43
N VAL A 16 -1.60 -3.67 1.06
CA VAL A 16 -0.97 -3.53 2.37
C VAL A 16 0.51 -3.79 2.23
N ILE A 17 1.34 -2.78 2.54
CA ILE A 17 2.79 -2.96 2.60
C ILE A 17 3.24 -3.13 4.05
N THR A 18 4.08 -4.12 4.31
CA THR A 18 4.62 -4.42 5.63
C THR A 18 6.14 -4.55 5.58
N GLY A 19 6.82 -4.04 6.60
CA GLY A 19 8.28 -4.09 6.70
C GLY A 19 8.84 -3.22 7.82
N PRO A 20 10.16 -2.98 7.85
CA PRO A 20 10.77 -2.06 8.82
C PRO A 20 10.16 -0.65 8.70
N LYS A 21 9.86 -0.01 9.84
CA LYS A 21 9.14 1.28 9.91
C LYS A 21 9.67 2.33 8.93
N GLU A 22 10.98 2.55 8.91
CA GLU A 22 11.61 3.56 8.04
C GLU A 22 11.37 3.28 6.55
N LYS A 23 11.48 2.02 6.13
CA LYS A 23 11.27 1.63 4.73
C LYS A 23 9.80 1.76 4.34
N VAL A 24 8.89 1.40 5.23
CA VAL A 24 7.44 1.53 4.99
C VAL A 24 7.04 2.99 4.91
N ASN A 25 7.58 3.86 5.78
CA ASN A 25 7.32 5.30 5.72
C ASN A 25 7.82 5.92 4.40
N GLN A 26 9.05 5.61 4.00
CA GLN A 26 9.61 6.08 2.71
C GLN A 26 8.79 5.58 1.50
N ALA A 27 8.32 4.34 1.54
CA ALA A 27 7.47 3.80 0.49
C ALA A 27 6.10 4.49 0.48
N ALA A 28 5.50 4.72 1.64
CA ALA A 28 4.21 5.37 1.78
C ALA A 28 4.22 6.80 1.22
N GLU A 29 5.24 7.60 1.52
CA GLU A 29 5.41 8.95 0.96
C GLU A 29 5.51 8.94 -0.58
N LYS A 30 6.27 7.99 -1.14
CA LYS A 30 6.39 7.85 -2.60
C LYS A 30 5.10 7.39 -3.26
N ILE A 31 4.34 6.51 -2.61
CA ILE A 31 3.03 6.05 -3.09
C ILE A 31 2.03 7.20 -3.05
N ASP A 32 2.00 7.98 -1.96
CA ASP A 32 1.08 9.10 -1.80
C ASP A 32 1.26 10.14 -2.93
N GLY A 33 2.51 10.47 -3.28
CA GLY A 33 2.80 11.37 -4.39
C GLY A 33 2.31 10.91 -5.77
N GLN A 34 1.98 9.62 -5.96
CA GLN A 34 1.47 9.08 -7.21
C GLN A 34 0.08 8.43 -7.10
N ARG A 35 -0.53 8.40 -5.92
CA ARG A 35 -1.71 7.55 -5.64
C ARG A 35 -2.90 7.83 -6.55
N HIS A 36 -3.11 9.10 -6.92
CA HIS A 36 -4.19 9.51 -7.81
C HIS A 36 -4.05 8.93 -9.23
N HIS A 37 -2.82 8.77 -9.74
CA HIS A 37 -2.59 8.14 -11.07
C HIS A 37 -3.04 6.67 -11.09
N TYR A 38 -2.99 6.01 -9.94
CA TYR A 38 -3.35 4.60 -9.78
C TYR A 38 -4.74 4.40 -9.17
N LYS A 39 -5.52 5.46 -8.98
CA LYS A 39 -6.83 5.45 -8.31
C LYS A 39 -6.77 4.76 -6.94
N MET A 40 -5.76 5.14 -6.17
CA MET A 40 -5.54 4.68 -4.80
C MET A 40 -5.82 5.81 -3.81
N ASP A 41 -6.41 5.44 -2.68
CA ASP A 41 -6.56 6.30 -1.51
C ASP A 41 -5.72 5.76 -0.36
N TYR A 42 -5.16 6.69 0.41
CA TYR A 42 -4.46 6.36 1.65
C TYR A 42 -5.49 6.01 2.72
N SER A 43 -5.36 4.82 3.30
CA SER A 43 -6.31 4.32 4.30
C SER A 43 -5.76 4.52 5.70
N ASP A 44 -4.63 3.89 6.02
CA ASP A 44 -4.11 3.86 7.39
C ASP A 44 -2.60 3.57 7.45
N PHE A 45 -2.00 3.88 8.60
CA PHE A 45 -0.61 3.56 8.95
C PHE A 45 -0.52 3.03 10.38
N THR A 46 -0.08 1.80 10.55
CA THR A 46 0.07 1.15 11.86
C THR A 46 1.56 0.90 12.15
N ILE A 47 2.00 1.23 13.37
CA ILE A 47 3.34 0.90 13.88
C ILE A 47 3.21 -0.27 14.85
N HIS A 48 4.00 -1.31 14.64
CA HIS A 48 4.09 -2.46 15.55
C HIS A 48 5.24 -2.27 16.55
N GLU A 49 5.11 -2.89 17.73
CA GLU A 49 6.09 -2.79 18.83
C GLU A 49 7.48 -3.36 18.45
N ASN A 50 7.55 -4.22 17.44
CA ASN A 50 8.78 -4.87 16.97
C ASN A 50 9.56 -4.04 15.91
N GLY A 51 9.30 -2.73 15.81
CA GLY A 51 9.96 -1.82 14.85
C GLY A 51 9.51 -1.99 13.40
N HIS A 52 8.50 -2.83 13.14
CA HIS A 52 7.85 -2.92 11.84
C HIS A 52 6.67 -1.95 11.76
N ALA A 53 6.25 -1.64 10.54
CA ALA A 53 5.05 -0.89 10.27
C ALA A 53 4.27 -1.52 9.11
N GLU A 54 3.02 -1.09 9.01
CA GLU A 54 2.09 -1.41 7.95
C GLU A 54 1.49 -0.13 7.40
N ALA A 55 1.39 -0.02 6.08
CA ALA A 55 0.64 1.04 5.41
C ALA A 55 -0.40 0.43 4.46
N GLU A 56 -1.64 0.90 4.56
CA GLU A 56 -2.78 0.40 3.79
C GLU A 56 -3.23 1.44 2.75
N PHE A 57 -3.42 0.97 1.52
CA PHE A 57 -3.94 1.75 0.40
C PHE A 57 -5.17 1.06 -0.19
N VAL A 58 -6.26 1.81 -0.35
CA VAL A 58 -7.50 1.29 -0.94
C VAL A 58 -7.54 1.63 -2.42
N VAL A 59 -7.87 0.64 -3.26
CA VAL A 59 -7.89 0.79 -4.72
C VAL A 59 -9.13 0.14 -5.30
N HIS A 60 -9.69 0.73 -6.36
CA HIS A 60 -10.82 0.11 -7.06
C HIS A 60 -10.41 -1.25 -7.66
N ARG A 61 -11.30 -2.25 -7.59
CA ARG A 61 -11.04 -3.62 -8.08
C ARG A 61 -10.61 -3.67 -9.55
N SER A 62 -11.04 -2.75 -10.40
CA SER A 62 -10.57 -2.74 -11.80
C SER A 62 -9.13 -2.24 -11.98
N HIS A 63 -8.55 -1.57 -10.98
CA HIS A 63 -7.21 -0.96 -11.05
C HIS A 63 -6.18 -1.63 -10.10
N HIS A 64 -6.63 -2.52 -9.21
CA HIS A 64 -5.78 -3.11 -8.17
C HIS A 64 -4.52 -3.83 -8.72
N LYS A 65 -4.59 -4.46 -9.89
CA LYS A 65 -3.41 -5.12 -10.49
C LYS A 65 -2.35 -4.12 -10.93
N LYS A 66 -2.75 -3.00 -11.56
CA LYS A 66 -1.84 -1.93 -11.98
C LYS A 66 -1.18 -1.29 -10.78
N ALA A 67 -1.98 -0.93 -9.77
CA ALA A 67 -1.52 -0.39 -8.50
C ALA A 67 -0.56 -1.34 -7.76
N ALA A 68 -0.90 -2.63 -7.65
CA ALA A 68 -0.06 -3.63 -7.01
C ALA A 68 1.29 -3.80 -7.73
N ASN A 69 1.33 -3.75 -9.06
CA ASN A 69 2.58 -3.84 -9.81
C ASN A 69 3.47 -2.62 -9.55
N PHE A 70 2.91 -1.41 -9.59
CA PHE A 70 3.63 -0.19 -9.21
C PHE A 70 4.24 -0.31 -7.80
N ILE A 71 3.46 -0.75 -6.81
CA ILE A 71 3.97 -0.93 -5.44
C ILE A 71 5.06 -2.01 -5.41
N ARG A 72 4.89 -3.15 -6.10
CA ARG A 72 5.92 -4.20 -6.15
C ARG A 72 7.24 -3.70 -6.72
N ASP A 73 7.21 -2.90 -7.77
CA ASP A 73 8.41 -2.33 -8.38
C ASP A 73 9.08 -1.31 -7.45
N LEU A 74 8.28 -0.56 -6.69
CA LEU A 74 8.77 0.41 -5.71
C LEU A 74 9.45 -0.23 -4.50
N ILE A 75 8.90 -1.33 -3.98
CA ILE A 75 9.33 -1.93 -2.71
C ILE A 75 10.36 -3.06 -2.84
N ARG A 76 10.75 -3.36 -4.08
CA ARG A 76 11.77 -4.37 -4.43
C ARG A 76 13.16 -3.99 -3.92
#